data_AF-A0A4U1AJ26-F1
#
_entry.id   AF-A0A4U1AJ26-F1
#
_cell.length_a   1.000
_cell.length_b   1.000
_cell.length_c   1.000
_cell.angle_alpha   90.00
_cell.angle_beta   90.00
_cell.angle_gamma   90.00
#
_symmetry.space_group_name_H-M   'P 1'
#
loop_
_entity.id
_entity.type
_entity.pdbx_description
1 polymer ?
#
loop_
_entity_poly.entity_id
_entity_poly.type
_entity_poly.pdbx_seq_one_letter_code
_entity_poly.pdbx_strand_id
1 'polypeptide(L)'
;MDIHKKIYQDLTPKQRAIACYSAVNREDQDEINRLIGHVPQGKNNGQALSAICQALHAYNYLTAEAMHTYLLVSCRLQSALSFCSAWLAAGGAPESAEYRKKETLVEKLLPLSEKLAGEVDAIRQAAVEWCKINKIPIDIFMGSLCLFPMPKDIIEQNDSKTLEAKRLVFSEITFD
;
A
#
# COMPACT_ATOMS: atom_id res chain seq x y z
N MET A 1 22.31 -34.07 11.99
CA MET A 1 20.94 -33.53 11.85
C MET A 1 21.06 -32.02 11.96
N ASP A 2 20.95 -31.30 10.84
CA ASP A 2 21.19 -29.85 10.82
C ASP A 2 20.19 -29.12 11.71
N ILE A 3 20.70 -28.44 12.74
CA ILE A 3 19.92 -27.61 13.67
C ILE A 3 19.05 -26.61 12.90
N HIS A 4 19.55 -26.09 11.78
CA HIS A 4 18.83 -25.18 10.88
C HIS A 4 17.59 -25.81 10.23
N LYS A 5 17.61 -27.10 9.88
CA LYS A 5 16.45 -27.78 9.27
C LYS A 5 15.29 -27.96 10.26
N LYS A 6 15.62 -28.22 11.52
CA LYS A 6 14.62 -28.42 12.59
C LYS A 6 13.83 -27.13 12.87
N ILE A 7 14.52 -25.99 12.90
CA ILE A 7 13.90 -24.68 13.15
C ILE A 7 12.80 -24.36 12.12
N TYR A 8 13.03 -24.61 10.82
CA TYR A 8 12.03 -24.33 9.79
C TYR A 8 10.86 -25.33 9.77
N GLN A 9 11.10 -26.56 10.20
CA GLN A 9 10.06 -27.60 10.34
C GLN A 9 9.11 -27.31 11.50
N ASP A 10 9.62 -26.72 12.58
CA ASP A 10 8.87 -26.39 13.80
C ASP A 10 7.97 -25.13 13.64
N LEU A 11 8.13 -24.36 12.55
CA LEU A 11 7.28 -23.20 12.27
C LEU A 11 5.84 -23.60 11.92
N THR A 12 4.87 -22.89 12.50
CA THR A 12 3.47 -22.98 12.06
C THR A 12 3.32 -22.49 10.61
N PRO A 13 2.27 -22.91 9.87
CA PRO A 13 2.07 -22.48 8.50
C PRO A 13 2.11 -20.96 8.29
N LYS A 14 1.49 -20.22 9.21
CA LYS A 14 1.49 -18.76 9.22
C LYS A 14 2.88 -18.16 9.47
N GLN A 15 3.59 -18.63 10.49
CA GLN A 15 4.95 -18.15 10.77
C GLN A 15 5.89 -18.42 9.60
N ARG A 16 5.73 -19.57 8.94
CA ARG A 16 6.50 -19.92 7.76
C ARG A 16 6.15 -19.02 6.57
N ALA A 17 4.87 -18.77 6.32
CA ALA A 17 4.44 -17.86 5.25
C ALA A 17 5.00 -16.44 5.46
N ILE A 18 4.96 -15.92 6.70
CA ILE A 18 5.56 -14.64 7.08
C ILE A 18 7.08 -14.66 6.86
N ALA A 19 7.77 -15.74 7.26
CA ALA A 19 9.21 -15.88 7.06
C ALA A 19 9.58 -15.94 5.57
N CYS A 20 8.81 -16.66 4.74
CA CYS A 20 9.00 -16.70 3.29
C CYS A 20 8.92 -15.29 2.70
N TYR A 21 7.86 -14.55 3.05
CA TYR A 21 7.69 -13.19 2.57
C TYR A 21 8.81 -12.25 3.03
N SER A 22 9.24 -12.39 4.28
CA SER A 22 10.34 -11.61 4.82
C SER A 22 11.66 -11.90 4.09
N ALA A 23 11.90 -13.17 3.73
CA ALA A 23 13.08 -13.58 2.97
C ALA A 23 13.03 -13.03 1.53
N VAL A 24 11.85 -13.04 0.88
CA VAL A 24 11.65 -12.40 -0.43
C VAL A 24 11.95 -10.90 -0.37
N ASN A 25 11.47 -10.20 0.66
CA ASN A 25 11.73 -8.78 0.84
C ASN A 25 13.22 -8.46 1.06
N ARG A 26 14.01 -9.42 1.54
CA ARG A 26 15.48 -9.32 1.69
C ARG A 26 16.26 -9.86 0.49
N GLU A 27 15.57 -10.38 -0.53
CA GLU A 27 16.20 -11.09 -1.66
C GLU A 27 17.09 -12.28 -1.24
N ASP A 28 16.78 -12.91 -0.09
CA ASP A 28 17.53 -14.05 0.44
C ASP A 28 17.05 -15.36 -0.19
N GLN A 29 17.57 -15.66 -1.39
CA GLN A 29 17.19 -16.84 -2.16
C GLN A 29 17.50 -18.16 -1.43
N ASP A 30 18.56 -18.20 -0.62
CA ASP A 30 18.94 -19.39 0.13
C ASP A 30 17.94 -19.68 1.27
N GLU A 31 17.49 -18.63 1.97
CA GLU A 31 16.45 -18.75 2.99
C GLU A 31 15.10 -19.11 2.36
N ILE A 32 14.73 -18.53 1.22
CA ILE A 32 13.53 -18.91 0.46
C ILE A 32 13.56 -20.40 0.12
N ASN A 33 14.66 -20.89 -0.46
CA ASN A 33 14.83 -22.29 -0.84
C ASN A 33 14.75 -23.22 0.38
N ARG A 34 15.33 -22.82 1.52
CA ARG A 34 15.24 -23.58 2.77
C ARG A 34 13.81 -23.64 3.30
N LEU A 35 13.10 -22.52 3.29
CA LEU A 35 11.73 -22.40 3.79
C LEU A 35 10.72 -23.17 2.92
N ILE A 36 10.92 -23.24 1.61
CA ILE A 36 10.07 -23.98 0.66
C ILE A 36 10.46 -25.47 0.59
N GLY A 37 11.76 -25.78 0.55
CA GLY A 37 12.26 -27.15 0.36
C GLY A 37 12.08 -28.08 1.56
N HIS A 38 11.87 -27.52 2.77
CA HIS A 38 11.71 -28.31 4.01
C HIS A 38 10.27 -28.34 4.53
N VAL A 39 9.30 -27.97 3.70
CA VAL A 39 7.88 -27.89 4.06
C VAL A 39 7.29 -29.30 4.24
N PRO A 40 6.72 -29.66 5.40
CA PRO A 40 5.79 -30.78 5.48
C PRO A 40 4.65 -30.58 4.47
N GLN A 41 4.51 -31.53 3.54
CA GLN A 41 3.49 -31.53 2.50
C GLN A 41 2.10 -31.61 3.14
N GLY A 42 1.47 -30.45 3.33
CA GLY A 42 0.14 -30.31 3.93
C GLY A 42 -0.57 -29.06 3.41
N LYS A 43 -1.91 -29.11 3.32
CA LYS A 43 -2.76 -28.07 2.71
C LYS A 43 -2.63 -26.69 3.38
N ASN A 44 -2.35 -26.66 4.68
CA ASN A 44 -2.40 -25.44 5.50
C ASN A 44 -1.27 -24.43 5.19
N ASN A 45 -0.13 -24.88 4.65
CA ASN A 45 0.95 -23.97 4.23
C ASN A 45 0.60 -23.18 2.97
N GLY A 46 -0.01 -23.84 1.99
CA GLY A 46 -0.44 -23.18 0.76
C GLY A 46 -1.51 -22.11 1.02
N GLN A 47 -2.42 -22.38 1.96
CA GLN A 47 -3.47 -21.44 2.36
C GLN A 47 -2.87 -20.17 3.01
N ALA A 48 -1.99 -20.32 4.01
CA ALA A 48 -1.39 -19.18 4.69
C ALA A 48 -0.55 -18.31 3.73
N LEU A 49 0.19 -18.93 2.80
CA LEU A 49 0.91 -18.19 1.76
C LEU A 49 -0.06 -17.47 0.81
N SER A 50 -1.12 -18.17 0.38
CA SER A 50 -2.16 -17.60 -0.50
C SER A 50 -2.85 -16.39 0.13
N ALA A 51 -3.17 -16.43 1.43
CA ALA A 51 -3.78 -15.31 2.13
C ALA A 51 -2.89 -14.06 2.12
N ILE A 52 -1.58 -14.21 2.39
CA ILE A 52 -0.63 -13.09 2.30
C ILE A 52 -0.51 -12.59 0.85
N CYS A 53 -0.45 -13.49 -0.14
CA CYS A 53 -0.43 -13.11 -1.56
C CYS A 53 -1.69 -12.33 -1.96
N GLN A 54 -2.87 -12.78 -1.52
CA GLN A 54 -4.14 -12.13 -1.82
C GLN A 54 -4.21 -10.74 -1.19
N ALA A 55 -3.78 -10.58 0.06
CA ALA A 55 -3.69 -9.28 0.72
C ALA A 55 -2.74 -8.33 -0.01
N LEU A 56 -1.58 -8.82 -0.45
CA LEU A 56 -0.64 -8.03 -1.23
C LEU A 56 -1.19 -7.64 -2.61
N HIS A 57 -1.85 -8.57 -3.31
CA HIS A 57 -2.48 -8.29 -4.59
C HIS A 57 -3.63 -7.28 -4.45
N ALA A 58 -4.49 -7.44 -3.44
CA ALA A 58 -5.57 -6.50 -3.15
C ALA A 58 -5.00 -5.10 -2.86
N TYR A 59 -3.96 -5.02 -2.02
CA TYR A 59 -3.27 -3.76 -1.75
C TYR A 59 -2.70 -3.14 -3.02
N ASN A 60 -1.90 -3.89 -3.78
CA ASN A 60 -1.25 -3.40 -5.01
C ASN A 60 -2.28 -2.93 -6.05
N TYR A 61 -3.37 -3.69 -6.23
CA TYR A 61 -4.42 -3.33 -7.17
C TYR A 61 -5.12 -2.03 -6.76
N LEU A 62 -5.63 -1.98 -5.52
CA LEU A 62 -6.37 -0.83 -5.00
C LEU A 62 -5.50 0.43 -4.96
N THR A 63 -4.24 0.30 -4.53
CA THR A 63 -3.31 1.43 -4.50
C THR A 63 -2.92 1.89 -5.90
N ALA A 64 -2.66 0.99 -6.84
CA ALA A 64 -2.35 1.38 -8.22
C ALA A 64 -3.50 2.14 -8.87
N GLU A 65 -4.74 1.68 -8.68
CA GLU A 65 -5.94 2.35 -9.18
C GLU A 65 -6.10 3.76 -8.59
N ALA A 66 -6.00 3.89 -7.25
CA ALA A 66 -6.12 5.17 -6.57
C ALA A 66 -4.97 6.13 -6.92
N MET A 67 -3.73 5.62 -6.96
CA MET A 67 -2.53 6.39 -7.25
C MET A 67 -2.49 6.92 -8.68
N HIS A 68 -2.99 6.17 -9.67
CA HIS A 68 -3.02 6.63 -11.06
C HIS A 68 -3.82 7.93 -11.20
N THR A 69 -5.03 7.95 -10.63
CA THR A 69 -5.89 9.14 -10.68
C THR A 69 -5.34 10.27 -9.82
N TYR A 70 -4.83 9.94 -8.63
CA TYR A 70 -4.19 10.90 -7.73
C TYR A 70 -3.01 11.62 -8.41
N LEU A 71 -2.07 10.87 -9.00
CA LEU A 71 -0.90 11.43 -9.67
C LEU A 71 -1.28 12.38 -10.81
N LEU A 72 -2.28 12.03 -11.62
CA LEU A 72 -2.74 12.87 -12.72
C LEU A 72 -3.30 14.22 -12.19
N VAL A 73 -4.11 14.17 -11.14
CA VAL A 73 -4.69 15.37 -10.51
C VAL A 73 -3.60 16.20 -9.85
N SER A 74 -2.71 15.59 -9.06
CA SER A 74 -1.63 16.27 -8.36
C SER A 74 -0.65 16.94 -9.32
N CYS A 75 -0.30 16.30 -10.44
CA CYS A 75 0.56 16.91 -11.46
C CYS A 75 -0.07 18.18 -12.06
N ARG A 76 -1.38 18.13 -12.36
CA ARG A 76 -2.12 19.28 -12.91
C ARG A 76 -2.26 20.40 -11.88
N LEU A 77 -2.56 20.05 -10.63
CA LEU A 77 -2.64 20.98 -9.51
C LEU A 77 -1.29 21.68 -9.30
N GLN A 78 -0.20 20.92 -9.22
CA GLN A 78 1.15 21.45 -9.03
C GLN A 78 1.56 22.36 -10.19
N SER A 79 1.23 22.00 -11.43
CA SER A 79 1.47 22.85 -12.60
C SER A 79 0.71 24.18 -12.50
N ALA A 80 -0.55 24.16 -12.08
CA ALA A 80 -1.36 25.37 -11.93
C ALA A 80 -0.84 26.26 -10.77
N LEU A 81 -0.53 25.66 -9.62
CA LEU A 81 0.09 26.36 -8.48
C LEU A 81 1.42 27.01 -8.87
N SER A 82 2.27 26.27 -9.58
CA SER A 82 3.59 26.76 -10.03
C SER A 82 3.43 27.93 -11.00
N PHE A 83 2.45 27.86 -11.92
CA PHE A 83 2.13 28.99 -12.79
C PHE A 83 1.71 30.23 -11.98
N CYS A 84 0.74 30.09 -11.07
CA CYS A 84 0.25 31.23 -10.28
C CYS A 84 1.38 31.86 -9.45
N SER A 85 2.20 31.02 -8.81
CA SER A 85 3.37 31.47 -8.04
C SER A 85 4.38 32.22 -8.90
N ALA A 86 4.75 31.66 -10.06
CA ALA A 86 5.70 32.30 -10.98
C ALA A 86 5.15 33.60 -11.58
N TRP A 87 3.85 33.65 -11.91
CA TRP A 87 3.19 34.83 -12.45
C TRP A 87 3.25 36.01 -11.49
N LEU A 88 2.89 35.79 -10.22
CA LEU A 88 2.96 36.81 -9.19
C LEU A 88 4.41 37.25 -8.93
N ALA A 89 5.35 36.30 -8.91
CA ALA A 89 6.77 36.60 -8.73
C ALA A 89 7.35 37.46 -9.86
N ALA A 90 6.82 37.33 -11.08
CA ALA A 90 7.19 38.16 -12.23
C ALA A 90 6.50 39.55 -12.25
N GLY A 91 5.69 39.89 -11.24
CA GLY A 91 4.91 41.12 -11.19
C GLY A 91 3.64 41.08 -12.06
N GLY A 92 3.19 39.89 -12.46
CA GLY A 92 1.97 39.70 -13.23
C GLY A 92 0.71 40.06 -12.43
N ALA A 93 -0.29 40.63 -13.12
CA ALA A 93 -1.53 41.04 -12.47
C ALA A 93 -2.41 39.81 -12.13
N PRO A 94 -2.94 39.68 -10.89
CA PRO A 94 -3.85 38.60 -10.51
C PRO A 94 -5.19 38.67 -11.28
N GLU A 95 -5.54 39.85 -11.78
CA GLU A 95 -6.77 40.06 -12.56
C GLU A 95 -6.64 39.67 -14.03
N SER A 96 -5.46 39.25 -14.46
CA SER A 96 -5.26 38.73 -15.81
C SER A 96 -6.10 37.47 -16.05
N ALA A 97 -6.60 37.32 -17.28
CA ALA A 97 -7.40 36.18 -17.66
C ALA A 97 -6.61 34.86 -17.55
N GLU A 98 -5.31 34.86 -17.85
CA GLU A 98 -4.48 33.66 -17.68
C GLU A 98 -4.33 33.25 -16.21
N TYR A 99 -4.10 34.20 -15.30
CA TYR A 99 -3.99 33.93 -13.88
C TYR A 99 -5.30 33.36 -13.33
N ARG A 100 -6.43 34.06 -13.57
CA ARG A 100 -7.74 33.61 -13.07
C ARG A 100 -8.11 32.22 -13.59
N LYS A 101 -7.77 31.89 -14.84
CA LYS A 101 -7.98 30.54 -15.38
C LYS A 101 -7.23 29.46 -14.60
N LYS A 102 -6.00 29.76 -14.17
CA LYS A 102 -5.17 28.82 -13.41
C LYS A 102 -5.58 28.74 -11.95
N GLU A 103 -5.95 29.86 -11.36
CA GLU A 103 -6.54 29.93 -10.01
C GLU A 103 -7.82 29.10 -9.91
N THR A 104 -8.79 29.28 -10.83
CA THR A 104 -10.00 28.44 -10.86
C THR A 104 -9.68 26.95 -11.04
N LEU A 105 -8.60 26.62 -11.75
CA LEU A 105 -8.17 25.23 -11.87
C LEU A 105 -7.62 24.70 -10.53
N VAL A 106 -6.85 25.50 -9.79
CA VAL A 106 -6.39 25.15 -8.43
C VAL A 106 -7.58 24.91 -7.51
N GLU A 107 -8.55 25.82 -7.47
CA GLU A 107 -9.75 25.72 -6.64
C GLU A 107 -10.55 24.43 -6.89
N LYS A 108 -10.57 23.95 -8.14
CA LYS A 108 -11.25 22.70 -8.52
C LYS A 108 -10.43 21.46 -8.19
N LEU A 109 -9.12 21.51 -8.42
CA LEU A 109 -8.25 20.33 -8.30
C LEU A 109 -7.79 20.07 -6.86
N LEU A 110 -7.66 21.11 -6.03
CA LEU A 110 -7.24 20.97 -4.63
C LEU A 110 -8.15 20.02 -3.83
N PRO A 111 -9.48 20.25 -3.73
CA PRO A 111 -10.35 19.35 -2.97
C PRO A 111 -10.42 17.94 -3.56
N LEU A 112 -10.26 17.82 -4.89
CA LEU A 112 -10.20 16.51 -5.55
C LEU A 112 -8.90 15.76 -5.18
N SER A 113 -7.77 16.46 -5.14
CA SER A 113 -6.48 15.91 -4.73
C SER A 113 -6.52 15.44 -3.27
N GLU A 114 -7.12 16.22 -2.38
CA GLU A 114 -7.28 15.86 -0.96
C GLU A 114 -8.18 14.63 -0.80
N LYS A 115 -9.30 14.56 -1.53
CA LYS A 115 -10.18 13.40 -1.53
C LYS A 115 -9.46 12.12 -1.99
N LEU A 116 -8.68 12.22 -3.08
CA LEU A 116 -7.94 11.09 -3.63
C LEU A 116 -6.79 10.65 -2.71
N ALA A 117 -6.09 11.60 -2.08
CA ALA A 117 -5.13 11.29 -1.03
C ALA A 117 -5.77 10.51 0.13
N GLY A 118 -6.96 10.96 0.57
CA GLY A 118 -7.74 10.28 1.60
C GLY A 118 -8.10 8.84 1.23
N GLU A 119 -8.36 8.54 -0.05
CA GLU A 119 -8.62 7.17 -0.51
C GLU A 119 -7.37 6.28 -0.43
N VAL A 120 -6.20 6.79 -0.84
CA VAL A 120 -4.92 6.04 -0.74
C VAL A 120 -4.62 5.71 0.73
N ASP A 121 -4.82 6.66 1.62
CA ASP A 121 -4.60 6.47 3.05
C ASP A 121 -5.62 5.51 3.68
N ALA A 122 -6.89 5.52 3.24
CA ALA A 122 -7.88 4.54 3.65
C ALA A 122 -7.50 3.10 3.25
N ILE A 123 -6.92 2.91 2.05
CA ILE A 123 -6.41 1.59 1.61
C ILE A 123 -5.25 1.14 2.52
N ARG A 124 -4.31 2.05 2.81
CA ARG A 124 -3.18 1.77 3.70
C ARG A 124 -3.66 1.38 5.09
N GLN A 125 -4.57 2.15 5.68
CA GLN A 125 -5.12 1.85 6.99
C GLN A 125 -5.84 0.50 7.03
N ALA A 126 -6.66 0.17 6.03
CA ALA A 126 -7.33 -1.13 5.97
C ALA A 126 -6.33 -2.30 5.92
N ALA A 127 -5.23 -2.15 5.19
CA ALA A 127 -4.14 -3.14 5.15
C ALA A 127 -3.41 -3.27 6.50
N VAL A 128 -3.18 -2.16 7.22
CA VAL A 128 -2.62 -2.18 8.57
C VAL A 128 -3.53 -2.90 9.54
N GLU A 129 -4.82 -2.57 9.52
CA GLU A 129 -5.81 -3.20 10.40
C GLU A 129 -5.91 -4.70 10.13
N TRP A 130 -5.89 -5.11 8.86
CA TRP A 130 -5.82 -6.52 8.48
C TRP A 130 -4.56 -7.20 9.04
N CYS A 131 -3.39 -6.55 8.97
CA CYS A 131 -2.16 -7.06 9.59
C CYS A 131 -2.28 -7.18 11.10
N LYS A 132 -2.85 -6.18 11.79
CA LYS A 132 -3.07 -6.18 13.24
C LYS A 132 -3.98 -7.35 13.65
N ILE A 133 -5.14 -7.48 13.01
CA ILE A 133 -6.12 -8.56 13.25
C ILE A 133 -5.46 -9.93 13.05
N ASN A 134 -4.75 -10.07 11.94
CA ASN A 134 -4.11 -11.33 11.57
C ASN A 134 -2.72 -11.49 12.16
N LYS A 135 -2.23 -10.64 13.07
CA LYS A 135 -0.88 -10.73 13.67
C LYS A 135 0.23 -10.97 12.62
N ILE A 136 0.21 -10.19 11.55
CA ILE A 136 1.21 -10.22 10.45
C ILE A 136 2.04 -8.94 10.52
N PRO A 137 3.37 -9.02 10.30
CA PRO A 137 4.20 -7.82 10.20
C PRO A 137 3.76 -6.95 9.04
N ILE A 138 3.62 -5.64 9.30
CA ILE A 138 3.27 -4.64 8.28
C ILE A 138 4.30 -4.57 7.13
N ASP A 139 5.54 -4.94 7.43
CA ASP A 139 6.69 -4.95 6.52
C ASP A 139 6.45 -5.78 5.24
N ILE A 140 5.45 -6.66 5.22
CA ILE A 140 5.03 -7.35 3.99
C ILE A 140 4.63 -6.37 2.88
N PHE A 141 4.12 -5.19 3.24
CA PHE A 141 3.73 -4.11 2.31
C PHE A 141 4.83 -3.08 2.08
N MET A 142 6.05 -3.33 2.56
CA MET A 142 7.19 -2.41 2.42
C MET A 142 8.30 -2.96 1.51
N GLY A 143 8.21 -4.23 1.12
CA GLY A 143 9.25 -4.90 0.35
C GLY A 143 9.08 -4.83 -1.16
N SER A 144 9.95 -5.56 -1.87
CA SER A 144 10.09 -5.56 -3.33
C SER A 144 8.84 -5.99 -4.09
N LEU A 145 7.94 -6.75 -3.46
CA LEU A 145 6.68 -7.18 -4.06
C LEU A 145 5.56 -6.11 -3.97
N CYS A 146 5.80 -5.00 -3.27
CA CYS A 146 4.84 -3.91 -3.12
C CYS A 146 5.11 -2.81 -4.14
N LEU A 147 4.15 -2.54 -5.03
CA LEU A 147 4.32 -1.53 -6.10
C LEU A 147 4.42 -0.11 -5.54
N PHE A 148 3.67 0.16 -4.47
CA PHE A 148 3.66 1.43 -3.76
C PHE A 148 3.93 1.16 -2.28
N PRO A 149 5.21 1.04 -1.88
CA PRO A 149 5.58 0.68 -0.52
C PRO A 149 4.90 1.56 0.52
N MET A 150 4.41 0.90 1.57
CA MET A 150 3.74 1.56 2.67
C MET A 150 4.72 2.50 3.40
N PRO A 151 4.32 3.74 3.74
CA PRO A 151 5.16 4.62 4.55
C PRO A 151 5.34 4.04 5.95
N LYS A 152 6.46 4.40 6.61
CA LYS A 152 6.76 3.95 7.97
C LYS A 152 5.74 4.44 8.99
N ASP A 153 5.24 5.66 8.77
CA ASP A 153 4.24 6.30 9.60
C ASP A 153 2.93 6.38 8.81
N ILE A 154 1.87 5.82 9.38
CA ILE A 154 0.53 5.89 8.83
C ILE A 154 -0.32 6.77 9.73
N ILE A 155 -1.00 7.72 9.11
CA ILE A 155 -1.97 8.57 9.78
C ILE A 155 -3.26 7.77 9.87
N GLU A 156 -3.67 7.44 11.09
CA GLU A 156 -4.98 6.82 11.34
C GLU A 156 -6.08 7.84 10.98
N GLN A 157 -6.96 7.44 10.08
CA GLN A 157 -8.13 8.21 9.71
C GLN A 157 -9.32 7.85 10.60
N ASN A 158 -10.21 8.81 10.77
CA ASN A 158 -11.55 8.57 11.28
C ASN A 158 -12.32 7.65 10.32
N ASP A 159 -13.26 6.90 10.88
CA ASP A 159 -14.13 6.05 10.09
C ASP A 159 -14.84 6.83 8.98
N SER A 160 -14.72 6.31 7.76
CA SER A 160 -15.33 6.86 6.56
C SER A 160 -15.89 5.72 5.72
N LYS A 161 -16.91 5.99 4.90
CA LYS A 161 -17.46 5.00 3.96
C LYS A 161 -16.38 4.40 3.04
N THR A 162 -15.39 5.21 2.66
CA THR A 162 -14.25 4.74 1.85
C THR A 162 -13.43 3.71 2.63
N LEU A 163 -13.07 4.01 3.88
CA LEU A 163 -12.32 3.10 4.74
C LEU A 163 -13.10 1.80 5.01
N GLU A 164 -14.40 1.90 5.32
CA GLU A 164 -15.27 0.73 5.49
C GLU A 164 -15.30 -0.17 4.24
N ALA A 165 -15.39 0.42 3.05
CA ALA A 165 -15.36 -0.35 1.81
C ALA A 165 -14.01 -1.06 1.60
N LYS A 166 -12.88 -0.41 1.93
CA LYS A 166 -11.57 -1.06 1.82
C LYS A 166 -11.39 -2.16 2.88
N ARG A 167 -11.85 -1.95 4.12
CA ARG A 167 -11.88 -2.97 5.17
C ARG A 167 -12.63 -4.23 4.73
N LEU A 168 -13.77 -4.04 4.05
CA LEU A 168 -14.57 -5.17 3.56
C LEU A 168 -13.76 -6.07 2.62
N VAL A 169 -13.02 -5.48 1.66
CA VAL A 169 -12.15 -6.23 0.75
C VAL A 169 -11.11 -7.05 1.52
N PHE A 170 -10.44 -6.44 2.50
CA PHE A 170 -9.44 -7.15 3.31
C PHE A 170 -10.07 -8.20 4.23
N SER A 171 -11.30 -8.00 4.69
CA SER A 171 -12.00 -8.95 5.56
C SER A 171 -12.36 -10.27 4.87
N GLU A 172 -12.46 -10.28 3.53
CA GLU A 172 -12.68 -11.52 2.76
C GLU A 172 -11.42 -12.39 2.66
N ILE A 173 -10.25 -11.86 3.02
CA ILE A 173 -8.98 -12.59 2.97
C ILE A 173 -8.76 -13.27 4.33
N THR A 174 -9.06 -14.56 4.40
CA THR A 174 -9.00 -15.36 5.63
C THR A 174 -7.80 -16.33 5.64
N PHE A 175 -7.40 -16.75 6.84
CA PHE A 175 -6.37 -17.78 7.08
C PHE A 175 -6.97 -19.17 7.38
N ASP A 176 -8.30 -19.30 7.32
CA ASP A 176 -9.09 -20.45 7.76
C ASP A 176 -9.32 -21.49 6.63
#